data_AF-A0A5S4UMK8-F1
#
_entry.id   AF-A0A5S4UMK8-F1
#
_cell.length_a   1.000
_cell.length_b   1.000
_cell.length_c   1.000
_cell.angle_alpha   90.00
_cell.angle_beta   90.00
_cell.angle_gamma   90.00
#
_symmetry.space_group_name_H-M   'P 1'
#
loop_
_entity.id
_entity.type
_entity.pdbx_description
1 polymer ?
#
loop_
_entity_poly.entity_id
_entity_poly.type
_entity_poly.pdbx_seq_one_letter_code
_entity_poly.pdbx_strand_id
1 'polypeptide(L)'
;MFDVSYLAELSRALEQSVIDQDIEKIQQLCDRNHDFILSIEPQPDPIDNEKIRHFINTHKVANQLVSTVHAEMQKQLYQVKKNRQGVNQYKGVKNAK
;
A
#
# COMPACT_ATOMS: atom_id res chain seq x y z
N MET A 1 -10.51 24.89 -4.17
CA MET A 1 -10.69 25.18 -2.74
C MET A 1 -10.40 23.89 -2.00
N PHE A 2 -9.53 23.93 -0.99
CA PHE A 2 -9.21 22.74 -0.21
C PHE A 2 -10.46 22.29 0.57
N ASP A 3 -10.91 21.06 0.33
CA ASP A 3 -12.10 20.52 0.98
C ASP A 3 -11.70 19.67 2.19
N VAL A 4 -11.82 20.28 3.37
CA VAL A 4 -11.48 19.66 4.65
C VAL A 4 -12.47 18.55 5.01
N SER A 5 -13.72 18.66 4.60
CA SER A 5 -14.72 17.60 4.82
C SER A 5 -14.36 16.37 3.99
N TYR A 6 -13.96 16.59 2.75
CA TYR A 6 -13.46 15.52 1.88
C TYR A 6 -12.20 14.86 2.42
N LEU A 7 -11.25 15.65 2.94
CA LEU A 7 -10.07 15.12 3.62
C LEU A 7 -10.43 14.20 4.79
N ALA A 8 -11.42 14.59 5.60
CA ALA A 8 -11.85 13.78 6.74
C ALA A 8 -12.51 12.47 6.31
N GLU A 9 -13.32 12.48 5.26
CA GLU A 9 -13.91 11.27 4.68
C GLU A 9 -12.86 10.34 4.10
N LEU A 10 -11.92 10.89 3.32
CA LEU A 10 -10.80 10.14 2.77
C LEU A 10 -9.93 9.54 3.88
N SER A 11 -9.67 10.30 4.95
CA SER A 11 -8.91 9.81 6.10
C SER A 11 -9.59 8.61 6.74
N ARG A 12 -10.89 8.70 7.04
CA ARG A 12 -11.65 7.58 7.61
C ARG A 12 -11.68 6.36 6.70
N ALA A 13 -11.88 6.56 5.40
CA ALA A 13 -11.89 5.47 4.43
C ALA A 13 -10.53 4.77 4.35
N LEU A 14 -9.44 5.54 4.39
CA LEU A 14 -8.08 5.03 4.36
C LEU A 14 -7.74 4.29 5.67
N GLU A 15 -8.10 4.86 6.82
CA GLU A 15 -7.94 4.20 8.13
C GLU A 15 -8.65 2.86 8.20
N GLN A 16 -9.91 2.82 7.78
CA GLN A 16 -10.67 1.58 7.77
C GLN A 16 -10.00 0.54 6.86
N SER A 17 -9.53 0.95 5.68
CA SER A 17 -8.85 0.04 4.75
C SER A 17 -7.50 -0.46 5.30
N VAL A 18 -6.79 0.35 6.08
CA VAL A 18 -5.58 -0.05 6.81
C VAL A 18 -5.90 -1.06 7.92
N ILE A 19 -6.97 -0.85 8.68
CA ILE A 19 -7.45 -1.78 9.72
C ILE A 19 -7.84 -3.13 9.10
N ASP A 20 -8.59 -3.08 8.00
CA ASP A 20 -9.04 -4.26 7.26
C ASP A 20 -7.91 -4.95 6.48
N GLN A 21 -6.72 -4.32 6.42
CA GLN A 21 -5.56 -4.73 5.62
C GLN A 21 -5.91 -4.94 4.13
N ASP A 22 -6.88 -4.18 3.62
CA ASP A 22 -7.33 -4.26 2.24
C ASP A 22 -6.39 -3.44 1.34
N ILE A 23 -5.31 -4.11 0.90
CA ILE A 23 -4.24 -3.51 0.12
C ILE A 23 -4.74 -2.94 -1.22
N GLU A 24 -5.66 -3.64 -1.87
CA GLU A 24 -6.21 -3.20 -3.15
C GLU A 24 -7.02 -1.92 -2.97
N LYS A 25 -7.87 -1.87 -1.95
CA LYS A 25 -8.65 -0.68 -1.63
C LYS A 25 -7.78 0.50 -1.20
N ILE A 26 -6.70 0.27 -0.45
CA ILE A 26 -5.71 1.29 -0.12
C ILE A 26 -5.12 1.89 -1.40
N GLN A 27 -4.66 1.06 -2.34
CA GLN A 27 -4.10 1.52 -3.61
C GLN A 27 -5.13 2.32 -4.42
N GLN A 28 -6.35 1.80 -4.56
CA GLN A 28 -7.43 2.48 -5.26
C GLN A 28 -7.77 3.84 -4.65
N LEU A 29 -7.79 3.94 -3.32
CA LEU A 29 -8.04 5.21 -2.62
C LEU A 29 -6.92 6.21 -2.87
N CYS A 30 -5.66 5.81 -2.81
CA CYS A 30 -4.53 6.70 -3.08
C CYS A 30 -4.49 7.14 -4.55
N ASP A 31 -4.75 6.24 -5.49
CA ASP A 31 -4.69 6.55 -6.93
C ASP A 31 -5.82 7.49 -7.36
N ARG A 32 -7.06 7.23 -6.91
CA ARG A 32 -8.22 8.08 -7.24
C ARG A 32 -8.12 9.49 -6.66
N ASN A 33 -7.40 9.63 -5.55
CA ASN A 33 -7.26 10.88 -4.83
C ASN A 33 -5.87 11.51 -4.99
N HIS A 34 -5.06 11.02 -5.93
CA HIS A 34 -3.67 11.43 -6.08
C HIS A 34 -3.51 12.95 -6.21
N ASP A 35 -4.28 13.56 -7.11
CA ASP A 35 -4.24 15.01 -7.35
C ASP A 35 -4.66 15.81 -6.12
N PHE A 36 -5.67 15.32 -5.39
CA PHE A 36 -6.12 15.93 -4.14
C PHE A 36 -5.03 15.85 -3.07
N ILE A 37 -4.39 14.70 -2.91
CA ILE A 37 -3.31 14.47 -1.95
C ILE A 37 -2.12 15.39 -2.24
N LEU A 38 -1.74 15.54 -3.51
CA LEU A 38 -0.66 16.45 -3.91
C LEU A 38 -1.01 17.93 -3.70
N SER A 39 -2.30 18.27 -3.73
CA SER A 39 -2.77 19.64 -3.49
C SER A 39 -2.86 20.05 -2.01
N ILE A 40 -2.54 19.14 -1.08
CA ILE A 40 -2.58 19.44 0.36
C ILE A 40 -1.48 20.45 0.71
N GLU A 41 -1.90 21.63 1.12
CA GLU A 41 -1.03 22.70 1.62
C GLU A 41 -1.38 23.07 3.06
N PRO A 42 -0.43 23.61 3.85
CA PRO A 42 -0.70 24.14 5.19
C PRO A 42 -1.82 25.18 5.16
N GLN A 43 -2.82 24.98 6.02
CA GLN A 43 -3.97 25.89 6.13
C GLN A 43 -3.72 26.95 7.21
N PRO A 44 -4.38 28.12 7.12
CA PRO A 44 -4.28 29.14 8.16
C PRO A 44 -4.94 28.71 9.49
N ASP A 45 -5.95 27.82 9.44
CA ASP A 45 -6.60 27.28 10.64
C ASP A 45 -5.76 26.13 11.25
N PRO A 46 -5.34 26.23 12.52
CA PRO A 46 -4.70 25.14 13.24
C PRO A 46 -5.50 23.83 13.26
N ILE A 47 -6.83 23.89 13.33
CA ILE A 47 -7.70 22.71 13.38
C ILE A 47 -7.62 21.92 12.07
N ASP A 48 -7.57 22.62 10.94
CA ASP A 48 -7.46 21.97 9.64
C ASP A 48 -6.06 21.38 9.43
N ASN A 49 -5.03 22.03 9.97
CA ASN A 49 -3.68 21.47 10.00
C ASN A 49 -3.59 20.19 10.86
N GLU A 50 -4.35 20.06 11.94
CA GLU A 50 -4.42 18.81 12.70
C GLU A 50 -5.03 17.68 11.88
N LYS A 51 -6.11 17.95 11.12
CA LYS A 51 -6.71 16.97 10.20
C LYS A 51 -5.74 16.56 9.09
N ILE A 52 -5.00 17.52 8.54
CA ILE A 52 -3.94 17.25 7.55
C ILE A 52 -2.84 16.37 8.14
N ARG A 53 -2.35 16.67 9.35
CA ARG A 53 -1.35 15.83 10.02
C ARG A 53 -1.85 14.41 10.26
N HIS A 54 -3.10 14.30 10.71
CA HIS A 54 -3.75 13.02 10.91
C HIS A 54 -3.78 12.21 9.61
N PHE A 55 -4.26 12.79 8.52
CA PHE A 55 -4.25 12.17 7.19
C PHE A 55 -2.84 11.73 6.75
N ILE A 56 -1.84 12.61 6.91
CA ILE A 56 -0.44 12.30 6.55
C ILE A 56 0.08 11.09 7.30
N ASN A 57 -0.23 10.97 8.59
CA ASN A 57 0.20 9.82 9.40
C ASN A 57 -0.49 8.54 8.94
N THR A 58 -1.79 8.58 8.70
CA THR A 58 -2.54 7.43 8.16
C THR A 58 -1.99 7.00 6.80
N HIS A 59 -1.72 7.96 5.90
CA HIS A 59 -1.14 7.68 4.59
C HIS A 59 0.26 7.04 4.69
N LYS A 60 1.08 7.44 5.66
CA LYS A 60 2.39 6.80 5.90
C LYS A 60 2.24 5.35 6.32
N VAL A 61 1.31 5.05 7.22
CA VAL A 61 1.03 3.68 7.67
C VAL A 61 0.52 2.83 6.50
N ALA A 62 -0.39 3.37 5.69
CA ALA A 62 -0.89 2.71 4.48
C ALA A 62 0.25 2.37 3.50
N ASN A 63 1.15 3.32 3.21
CA ASN A 63 2.31 3.10 2.35
C ASN A 63 3.26 2.02 2.89
N GLN A 64 3.48 2.02 4.21
CA GLN A 64 4.32 1.01 4.85
C GLN A 64 3.71 -0.38 4.70
N LEU A 65 2.39 -0.51 4.93
CA LEU A 65 1.68 -1.77 4.76
C LEU A 65 1.79 -2.31 3.32
N VAL A 66 1.52 -1.47 2.32
CA VAL A 66 1.66 -1.83 0.90
C VAL A 66 3.10 -2.27 0.58
N SER A 67 4.09 -1.55 1.11
CA SER A 67 5.51 -1.87 0.90
C SER A 67 5.90 -3.22 1.51
N THR A 68 5.39 -3.51 2.71
CA THR A 68 5.60 -4.79 3.40
C THR A 68 5.01 -5.95 2.61
N VAL A 69 3.76 -5.81 2.15
CA VAL A 69 3.08 -6.84 1.34
C VAL A 69 3.82 -7.06 0.03
N HIS A 70 4.25 -6.00 -0.64
CA HIS A 70 5.03 -6.10 -1.87
C HIS A 70 6.36 -6.84 -1.65
N ALA A 71 7.09 -6.55 -0.57
CA ALA A 71 8.32 -7.24 -0.21
C ALA A 71 8.07 -8.75 0.07
N GLU A 72 6.96 -9.07 0.73
CA GLU A 72 6.57 -10.47 0.99
C GLU A 72 6.24 -11.21 -0.31
N MET A 73 5.45 -10.59 -1.20
CA MET A 73 5.14 -11.15 -2.53
C MET A 73 6.42 -11.41 -3.34
N GLN A 74 7.37 -10.47 -3.35
CA GLN A 74 8.66 -10.66 -4.03
C GLN A 74 9.46 -11.84 -3.45
N LYS A 75 9.48 -11.99 -2.13
CA LYS A 75 10.12 -13.12 -1.44
C LYS A 75 9.48 -14.45 -1.83
N GLN A 76 8.15 -14.52 -1.85
CA GLN A 76 7.43 -15.72 -2.26
C GLN A 76 7.70 -16.07 -3.73
N LEU A 77 7.70 -15.09 -4.64
CA LEU A 77 8.06 -15.31 -6.04
C LEU A 77 9.48 -15.84 -6.21
N TYR A 78 10.44 -15.32 -5.43
CA TYR A 78 11.80 -15.82 -5.44
C TYR A 78 11.89 -17.27 -4.94
N GLN A 79 11.19 -17.61 -3.86
CA GLN A 79 11.13 -18.99 -3.34
C GLN A 79 10.51 -19.96 -4.37
N VAL A 80 9.41 -19.56 -5.02
CA VAL A 80 8.77 -20.36 -6.08
C VAL A 80 9.72 -20.55 -7.27
N LYS A 81 10.45 -19.51 -7.68
CA LYS A 81 11.47 -19.63 -8.75
C LYS A 81 12.62 -20.56 -8.34
N LYS A 82 13.13 -20.47 -7.11
CA LYS A 82 14.18 -21.35 -6.58
C LYS A 82 13.71 -22.81 -6.54
N ASN A 83 12.49 -23.06 -6.07
CA ASN A 83 11.90 -24.40 -6.05
C ASN A 83 11.71 -24.96 -7.47
N ARG A 84 11.27 -24.14 -8.43
CA ARG A 84 11.15 -24.55 -9.84
C ARG A 84 12.51 -24.87 -10.48
N GLN A 85 13.57 -24.15 -10.15
CA GLN A 85 14.93 -24.47 -10.60
C GLN A 85 15.47 -25.76 -9.97
N GLY A 86 15.23 -25.99 -8.68
CA GLY A 86 15.58 -27.25 -8.00
C GLY A 86 14.82 -28.46 -8.55
N VAL A 87 13.54 -28.29 -8.91
CA VAL A 87 12.74 -29.35 -9.57
C VAL A 87 13.21 -29.61 -11.01
N ASN A 88 13.65 -28.59 -11.76
CA ASN A 88 14.24 -28.79 -13.08
C ASN A 88 15.60 -29.50 -13.03
N GLN A 89 16.39 -29.32 -11.95
CA GLN A 89 17.59 -30.14 -11.72
C GLN A 89 17.24 -31.61 -11.42
N TYR A 90 16.14 -31.87 -10.72
CA TYR A 90 15.64 -33.23 -10.46
C TYR A 90 14.99 -33.92 -11.67
N LYS A 91 14.54 -33.18 -12.69
CA LYS A 91 14.15 -33.76 -13.98
C LYS A 91 15.35 -34.12 -14.89
N GLY A 92 16.57 -33.94 -14.38
CA GLY A 92 17.81 -34.48 -14.93
C GLY A 92 18.21 -35.85 -14.37
N VAL A 93 17.35 -36.55 -13.61
CA VAL A 93 17.53 -37.97 -13.34
C VAL A 93 17.35 -38.72 -14.66
N LYS A 94 18.44 -38.80 -15.42
CA LYS A 94 18.64 -39.75 -16.51
C LYS A 94 18.46 -41.14 -15.92
N ASN A 95 17.23 -41.64 -15.95
CA ASN A 95 17.01 -43.06 -16.16
C ASN A 95 17.39 -43.36 -17.60
N ALA A 96 18.62 -43.80 -17.81
CA ALA A 96 18.96 -44.71 -18.90
C ALA A 96 20.16 -45.55 -18.44
N LYS A 97 20.01 -46.86 -18.60
CA LYS A 97 20.87 -47.97 -18.15
C LYS A 97 22.35 -47.82 -18.46
#